data_AF-V7GT90-F1
#
_entry.id   AF-V7GT90-F1
#
_cell.length_a   1.000
_cell.length_b   1.000
_cell.length_c   1.000
_cell.angle_alpha   90.00
_cell.angle_beta   90.00
_cell.angle_gamma   90.00
#
_symmetry.space_group_name_H-M   'P 1'
#
loop_
_entity.id
_entity.type
_entity.pdbx_description
1 polymer ?
#
loop_
_entity_poly.entity_id
_entity_poly.type
_entity_poly.pdbx_seq_one_letter_code
_entity_poly.pdbx_strand_id
1 'polypeptide(L)' 'MAQLFESAPVSASFQMIVDHYETAVSLQERIVTRARQVGLSTKSDDEFLEYLNAVLARARQSLARADQRSC' A
#
# COMPACT_ATOMS: atom_id res chain seq x y z
N MET A 1 -29.84 -13.41 -18.07
CA MET A 1 -28.36 -13.44 -18.24
C MET A 1 -27.75 -12.79 -17.01
N ALA A 2 -27.50 -13.58 -15.96
CA ALA A 2 -26.77 -13.09 -14.80
C ALA A 2 -25.31 -12.88 -15.26
N GLN A 3 -24.84 -11.64 -15.26
CA GLN A 3 -23.42 -11.36 -15.40
C GLN A 3 -22.76 -12.01 -14.18
N LEU A 4 -22.16 -13.17 -14.39
CA LEU A 4 -21.20 -13.76 -13.47
C LEU A 4 -20.16 -12.68 -13.23
N PHE A 5 -20.12 -12.16 -12.01
CA PHE A 5 -18.97 -11.41 -11.53
C PHE A 5 -17.78 -12.37 -11.68
N GLU A 6 -17.02 -12.24 -12.76
CA GLU A 6 -15.70 -12.85 -12.86
C GLU A 6 -14.93 -12.31 -11.66
N SER A 7 -14.79 -13.15 -10.63
CA SER A 7 -13.96 -12.84 -9.48
C SER A 7 -12.58 -12.55 -10.04
N ALA A 8 -12.16 -11.29 -9.97
CA ALA A 8 -10.83 -10.89 -10.38
C ALA A 8 -9.81 -11.88 -9.79
N PRO A 9 -8.76 -12.27 -10.54
CA PRO A 9 -7.73 -13.13 -10.01
C PRO A 9 -7.26 -12.62 -8.64
N VAL A 10 -7.02 -13.52 -7.70
CA VAL A 10 -6.61 -13.15 -6.33
C VAL A 10 -5.35 -12.25 -6.36
N SER A 11 -4.45 -12.49 -7.31
CA SER A 11 -3.29 -11.63 -7.59
C SER A 11 -3.69 -10.20 -8.00
N ALA A 12 -4.69 -10.02 -8.86
CA ALA A 12 -5.19 -8.70 -9.25
C ALA A 12 -5.74 -7.91 -8.06
N SER A 13 -6.41 -8.59 -7.13
CA SER A 13 -6.90 -7.97 -5.89
C SER A 13 -5.74 -7.53 -4.99
N PHE A 14 -4.70 -8.36 -4.85
CA PHE A 14 -3.50 -7.99 -4.09
C PHE A 14 -2.68 -6.89 -4.77
N GLN A 15 -2.64 -6.84 -6.10
CA GLN A 15 -1.99 -5.77 -6.84
C GLN A 15 -2.66 -4.42 -6.54
N MET A 16 -3.99 -4.34 -6.59
CA MET A 16 -4.72 -3.12 -6.22
C MET A 16 -4.41 -2.65 -4.80
N ILE A 17 -4.27 -3.59 -3.86
CA ILE A 17 -3.90 -3.28 -2.46
C ILE A 17 -2.48 -2.72 -2.40
N VAL A 18 -1.51 -3.33 -3.11
CA VAL A 18 -0.14 -2.83 -3.19
C VAL A 18 -0.11 -1.40 -3.74
N ASP A 19 -0.77 -1.15 -4.87
CA ASP A 19 -0.81 0.15 -5.53
C ASP A 19 -1.40 1.24 -4.60
N HIS A 20 -2.45 0.88 -3.85
CA HIS A 20 -3.06 1.77 -2.87
C HIS A 20 -2.07 2.17 -1.77
N TYR A 21 -1.35 1.22 -1.19
CA TYR A 21 -0.38 1.50 -0.12
C TYR A 21 0.87 2.22 -0.64
N GLU A 22 1.32 1.96 -1.87
CA GLU A 22 2.40 2.74 -2.50
C GLU A 22 2.01 4.21 -2.65
N THR A 23 0.79 4.47 -3.09
CA THR A 23 0.25 5.83 -3.19
C THR A 23 0.18 6.50 -1.81
N ALA A 24 -0.30 5.77 -0.79
CA ALA A 24 -0.41 6.29 0.57
C ALA A 24 0.97 6.63 1.19
N VAL A 25 1.96 5.75 1.03
CA VAL A 25 3.35 5.98 1.48
C VAL A 25 3.91 7.23 0.79
N SER A 26 3.81 7.32 -0.53
CA SER A 26 4.33 8.48 -1.28
C SER A 26 3.69 9.80 -0.86
N LEU A 27 2.37 9.81 -0.63
CA LEU A 27 1.68 11.01 -0.15
C LEU A 27 2.17 11.41 1.25
N GLN A 28 2.28 10.45 2.17
CA GLN A 28 2.72 10.70 3.54
C GLN A 28 4.16 11.22 3.59
N GLU A 29 5.07 10.67 2.78
CA GLU A 29 6.45 11.17 2.66
C GLU A 29 6.49 12.63 2.23
N ARG A 30 5.63 13.04 1.29
CA ARG A 30 5.53 14.44 0.85
C ARG A 30 5.00 15.35 1.96
N ILE A 31 4.03 14.89 2.74
CA ILE A 31 3.48 15.61 3.89
C ILE A 31 4.56 15.82 4.95
N VAL A 32 5.23 14.74 5.37
CA VAL A 32 6.35 14.76 6.33
C VAL A 32 7.44 15.71 5.87
N THR A 33 7.86 15.59 4.61
CA THR A 33 8.90 16.44 4.02
C THR A 33 8.51 17.91 4.10
N ARG A 34 7.27 18.24 3.76
CA ARG A 34 6.78 19.62 3.81
C ARG A 34 6.69 20.14 5.25
N ALA A 35 6.21 19.33 6.18
CA ALA A 35 6.11 19.68 7.60
C ALA A 35 7.50 19.99 8.20
N ARG A 36 8.51 19.16 7.89
CA ARG A 36 9.90 19.40 8.31
C ARG A 36 10.46 20.71 7.74
N GLN A 37 10.20 21.02 6.47
CA GLN A 37 10.66 22.26 5.84
C GLN A 37 10.13 23.53 6.53
N VAL A 38 8.95 23.47 7.12
CA VAL A 38 8.34 24.60 7.85
C VAL A 38 8.57 24.52 9.37
N GLY A 39 9.42 23.59 9.84
CA GLY A 39 9.78 23.45 11.25
C GLY A 39 8.69 22.84 12.14
N LEU A 40 7.71 22.14 11.57
CA LEU A 40 6.69 21.42 12.33
C LEU A 40 7.23 20.08 12.83
N SER A 41 6.72 19.64 13.99
CA SER A 41 7.01 18.30 14.52
C SER A 41 6.37 17.24 13.63
N THR A 42 7.14 16.22 13.24
CA THR A 42 6.67 15.10 12.39
C THR A 42 6.68 13.76 13.11
N LYS A 43 6.88 13.71 14.43
CA LYS A 43 7.05 12.44 15.15
C LYS A 43 5.90 11.44 14.88
N SER A 44 4.65 11.91 15.00
CA SER A 44 3.47 11.07 14.74
C SER A 44 3.35 10.67 13.27
N ASP A 45 3.73 11.56 12.35
CA ASP A 45 3.69 11.29 10.92
C ASP A 45 4.75 10.27 10.50
N ASP A 46 5.91 10.29 11.17
CA ASP A 46 7.01 9.34 11.00
C ASP A 46 6.61 7.95 11.50
N GLU A 47 6.01 7.85 12.70
CA GLU A 47 5.44 6.60 13.22
C GLU A 47 4.35 6.04 12.28
N PHE A 48 3.51 6.90 11.73
CA PHE A 48 2.50 6.49 10.76
C PHE A 48 3.11 6.03 9.43
N LEU A 49 4.17 6.69 8.96
CA LEU A 49 4.89 6.29 7.75
C LEU A 49 5.57 4.92 7.91
N GLU A 50 6.12 4.63 9.09
CA GLU A 50 6.65 3.30 9.43
C GLU A 50 5.55 2.23 9.36
N TYR A 51 4.37 2.52 9.92
CA TYR A 51 3.21 1.64 9.85
C TYR A 51 2.78 1.38 8.40
N LEU A 52 2.65 2.42 7.56
CA LEU A 52 2.28 2.27 6.15
C LEU A 52 3.28 1.39 5.38
N ASN A 53 4.57 1.59 5.61
CA ASN A 53 5.62 0.77 4.99
C ASN A 53 5.54 -0.71 5.44
N ALA A 54 5.26 -0.97 6.71
CA ALA A 54 5.08 -2.34 7.21
C ALA A 54 3.87 -3.02 6.55
N VAL A 55 2.77 -2.30 6.35
CA VAL A 55 1.57 -2.81 5.66
C VAL A 55 1.87 -3.07 4.19
N LEU A 56 2.53 -2.14 3.49
CA LEU A 56 2.94 -2.31 2.10
C LEU A 56 3.84 -3.55 1.91
N ALA A 57 4.81 -3.77 2.80
CA ALA A 57 5.67 -4.95 2.75
C ALA A 57 4.86 -6.25 2.87
N ARG A 58 3.86 -6.28 3.76
CA ARG A 58 2.97 -7.44 3.91
C ARG A 58 2.04 -7.64 2.71
N ALA A 59 1.55 -6.56 2.10
CA ALA A 59 0.76 -6.62 0.87
C ALA A 59 1.57 -7.23 -0.28
N ARG A 60 2.82 -6.78 -0.49
CA ARG A 60 3.75 -7.33 -1.49
C ARG A 60 4.05 -8.81 -1.26
N GLN A 61 4.25 -9.24 -0.01
CA GLN A 61 4.41 -10.66 0.32
C GLN A 61 3.16 -11.49 -0.01
N SER A 62 1.97 -10.92 0.19
CA SER A 62 0.71 -11.58 -0.11
C SER A 62 0.49 -11.72 -1.62
N LEU A 63 0.83 -10.68 -2.38
CA LEU A 63 0.85 -10.72 -3.84
C LEU A 63 1.80 -11.81 -4.36
N ALA A 64 3.06 -11.81 -3.90
CA ALA A 64 4.04 -12.82 -4.33
C ALA A 64 3.58 -14.26 -4.05
N ARG A 65 2.89 -14.49 -2.91
CA ARG A 65 2.28 -15.80 -2.60
C ARG A 65 1.10 -16.14 -3.49
N ALA A 66 0.29 -15.16 -3.89
CA ALA A 66 -0.82 -15.36 -4.80
C ALA A 66 -0.35 -15.69 -6.22
N ASP A 67 0.72 -15.03 -6.68
CA ASP A 67 1.32 -15.29 -7.99
C ASP A 67 1.92 -16.71 -8.06
N GLN A 68 2.61 -17.14 -7.01
CA GLN A 68 3.16 -18.51 -6.91
C GLN A 68 2.09 -19.60 -6.95
N ARG A 69 0.87 -19.32 -6.48
CA ARG A 69 -0.26 -20.28 -6.52
C ARG A 69 -0.99 -20.30 -7.86
N SER A 70 -0.72 -19.32 -8.71
CA SER A 70 -1.35 -19.16 -10.02
C SER A 70 -0.49 -19.75 -11.16
N CYS A 71 0.74 -20.19 -10.86
CA CYS A 71 1.61 -20.99 -11.74
C CYS A 71 1.43 -22.49 -11.45
#